data_AF-A0A7Z9IEC5-F1
#
_entry.id   AF-A0A7Z9IEC5-F1
#
_cell.length_a   1.000
_cell.length_b   1.000
_cell.length_c   1.000
_cell.angle_alpha   90.00
_cell.angle_beta   90.00
_cell.angle_gamma   90.00
#
_symmetry.space_group_name_H-M   'P 1'
#
loop_
_entity.id
_entity.type
_entity.pdbx_description
1 polymer ?
#
loop_
_entity_poly.entity_id
_entity_poly.type
_entity_poly.pdbx_seq_one_letter_code
_entity_poly.pdbx_strand_id
1 'polypeptide(L)'
;MNADNWSEQVLEKSGIEAVFLTNDFDDSLQGFDTNVYIPCLRTDDLVFHLAKQDVRDRLEVSTSTSLESITDLRQAVATLFTHFKTNNAKACAISLPPSFSPSTISDGRAKNALQQILTKGTEADASHIEAMARWMFWTITQQCETHQLPFDLMIGVNRRVYPTGVFQGQDLYDSRVSLIQYQEVFNAFPTVTFPISVLASVTNQELASYAWIFPNVVTHGHWWYSNTPTFIEHDTAARLEAVPQTKQIGYYSDMYKLEFALPKFRMYKRILSKVLAERYVIDRNWSEQRAIEFGSIILRGNVETVFDI
;
A
#
# COMPACT_ATOMS: atom_id res chain seq x y z
N MET A 1 -33.98 8.32 -4.13
CA MET A 1 -34.45 6.98 -4.49
C MET A 1 -33.42 6.00 -3.97
N ASN A 2 -33.72 5.26 -2.91
CA ASN A 2 -32.87 4.15 -2.45
C ASN A 2 -33.32 2.91 -3.23
N ALA A 3 -32.56 2.52 -4.24
CA ALA A 3 -32.73 1.21 -4.87
C ALA A 3 -31.93 0.20 -4.04
N ASP A 4 -32.54 -0.94 -3.71
CA ASP A 4 -31.95 -1.97 -2.85
C ASP A 4 -30.66 -2.58 -3.42
N ASN A 5 -30.39 -2.40 -4.72
CA ASN A 5 -29.22 -2.89 -5.44
C ASN A 5 -28.28 -1.77 -5.95
N TRP A 6 -28.26 -0.60 -5.29
CA TRP A 6 -27.46 0.53 -5.77
C TRP A 6 -25.96 0.23 -5.89
N SER A 7 -25.37 -0.51 -4.95
CA SER A 7 -23.95 -0.91 -5.00
C SER A 7 -23.63 -1.75 -6.24
N GLU A 8 -24.46 -2.75 -6.54
CA GLU A 8 -24.32 -3.61 -7.73
C GLU A 8 -24.38 -2.79 -9.01
N GLN A 9 -25.35 -1.86 -9.11
CA GLN A 9 -25.46 -0.97 -10.27
C GLN A 9 -24.22 -0.07 -10.43
N VAL A 10 -23.63 0.40 -9.33
CA VAL A 10 -22.42 1.23 -9.38
C VAL A 10 -21.21 0.40 -9.84
N LEU A 11 -21.05 -0.83 -9.35
CA LEU A 11 -19.98 -1.74 -9.78
C LEU A 11 -20.10 -2.04 -11.28
N GLU A 12 -21.29 -2.46 -11.74
CA GLU A 12 -21.57 -2.77 -13.14
C GLU A 12 -21.31 -1.56 -14.05
N LYS A 13 -21.89 -0.40 -13.73
CA LYS A 13 -21.69 0.84 -14.52
C LYS A 13 -20.25 1.33 -14.52
N SER A 14 -19.48 0.97 -13.49
CA SER A 14 -18.08 1.34 -13.38
C SER A 14 -17.13 0.36 -14.08
N GLY A 15 -17.63 -0.82 -14.49
CA GLY A 15 -16.81 -1.90 -15.03
C GLY A 15 -15.87 -2.49 -13.97
N ILE A 16 -16.32 -2.56 -12.73
CA ILE A 16 -15.56 -3.10 -11.59
C ILE A 16 -16.03 -4.51 -11.30
N GLU A 17 -15.11 -5.47 -11.34
CA GLU A 17 -15.35 -6.87 -10.98
C GLU A 17 -15.15 -7.10 -9.48
N ALA A 18 -14.05 -6.57 -8.94
CA ALA A 18 -13.70 -6.66 -7.54
C ALA A 18 -12.98 -5.38 -7.08
N VAL A 19 -12.96 -5.17 -5.77
CA VAL A 19 -12.35 -4.01 -5.10
C VAL A 19 -11.49 -4.51 -3.96
N PHE A 20 -10.21 -4.15 -3.97
CA PHE A 20 -9.34 -4.37 -2.82
C PHE A 20 -9.73 -3.37 -1.73
N LEU A 21 -10.02 -3.88 -0.54
CA LEU A 21 -10.28 -3.10 0.65
C LEU A 21 -8.96 -2.71 1.33
N THR A 22 -9.04 -1.92 2.39
CA THR A 22 -7.93 -1.67 3.30
C THR A 22 -8.48 -1.77 4.71
N ASN A 23 -8.54 -3.01 5.20
CA ASN A 23 -9.23 -3.34 6.44
C ASN A 23 -8.32 -3.06 7.63
N ASP A 24 -8.92 -2.52 8.70
CA ASP A 24 -8.23 -2.46 9.98
C ASP A 24 -7.86 -3.88 10.46
N PHE A 25 -6.77 -4.00 11.21
CA PHE A 25 -6.19 -5.29 11.57
C PHE A 25 -7.12 -6.19 12.40
N ASP A 26 -8.13 -5.63 13.06
CA ASP A 26 -9.12 -6.32 13.89
C ASP A 26 -10.48 -6.50 13.19
N ASP A 27 -10.56 -6.26 11.88
CA ASP A 27 -11.77 -6.54 11.11
C ASP A 27 -12.08 -8.05 11.13
N SER A 28 -13.33 -8.39 11.40
CA SER A 28 -13.82 -9.78 11.36
C SER A 28 -13.76 -10.40 9.95
N LEU A 29 -13.75 -9.57 8.91
CA LEU A 29 -13.83 -9.96 7.50
C LEU A 29 -15.09 -10.78 7.18
N GLN A 30 -16.16 -10.57 7.95
CA GLN A 30 -17.46 -11.21 7.77
C GLN A 30 -18.52 -10.22 7.31
N GLY A 31 -19.60 -10.74 6.73
CA GLY A 31 -20.75 -9.93 6.31
C GLY A 31 -20.61 -9.27 4.93
N PHE A 32 -19.60 -9.65 4.14
CA PHE A 32 -19.44 -9.27 2.75
C PHE A 32 -18.78 -10.40 1.94
N ASP A 33 -18.92 -10.38 0.61
CA ASP A 33 -18.26 -11.33 -0.27
C ASP A 33 -16.80 -10.94 -0.49
N THR A 34 -15.87 -11.76 0.03
CA THR A 34 -14.42 -11.51 -0.05
C THR A 34 -13.83 -11.76 -1.44
N ASN A 35 -14.63 -12.23 -2.41
CA ASN A 35 -14.24 -12.28 -3.83
C ASN A 35 -14.56 -10.97 -4.55
N VAL A 36 -15.58 -10.22 -4.09
CA VAL A 36 -15.94 -8.90 -4.64
C VAL A 36 -15.22 -7.79 -3.87
N TYR A 37 -15.17 -7.88 -2.55
CA TYR A 37 -14.47 -6.94 -1.68
C TYR A 37 -13.28 -7.63 -1.02
N ILE A 38 -12.17 -7.64 -1.73
CA ILE A 38 -10.98 -8.43 -1.44
C ILE A 38 -10.23 -7.80 -0.25
N PRO A 39 -10.04 -8.51 0.87
CA PRO A 39 -9.36 -7.92 2.02
C PRO A 39 -7.89 -7.58 1.77
N CYS A 40 -7.44 -6.49 2.38
CA CYS A 40 -6.01 -6.19 2.54
C CYS A 40 -5.74 -5.75 3.97
N LEU A 41 -4.67 -6.28 4.58
CA LEU A 41 -4.31 -5.96 5.95
C LEU A 41 -3.67 -4.57 6.02
N ARG A 42 -4.36 -3.61 6.63
CA ARG A 42 -3.80 -2.30 6.97
C ARG A 42 -2.90 -2.41 8.19
N THR A 43 -1.67 -1.94 8.08
CA THR A 43 -0.64 -2.14 9.11
C THR A 43 -0.19 -0.87 9.82
N ASP A 44 -0.70 0.31 9.44
CA ASP A 44 -0.32 1.60 10.02
C ASP A 44 -0.41 1.63 11.56
N ASP A 45 -1.52 1.13 12.12
CA ASP A 45 -1.73 1.14 13.58
C ASP A 45 -0.72 0.22 14.30
N LEU A 46 -0.48 -0.97 13.75
CA LEU A 46 0.48 -1.93 14.32
C LEU A 46 1.89 -1.33 14.33
N VAL A 47 2.30 -0.72 13.22
CA VAL A 47 3.65 -0.20 13.04
C VAL A 47 3.87 1.10 13.82
N PHE A 48 2.95 2.07 13.75
CA PHE A 48 3.19 3.41 14.28
C PHE A 48 2.42 3.76 15.55
N HIS A 49 1.46 2.93 15.96
CA HIS A 49 0.54 3.27 17.04
C HIS A 49 0.45 2.22 18.16
N LEU A 50 1.37 1.24 18.19
CA LEU A 50 1.49 0.27 19.29
C LEU A 50 1.68 0.94 20.67
N ALA A 51 2.17 2.17 20.72
CA ALA A 51 2.30 2.95 21.96
C ALA A 51 0.95 3.38 22.56
N LYS A 52 -0.13 3.40 21.78
CA LYS A 52 -1.48 3.70 22.26
C LYS A 52 -2.12 2.46 22.89
N GLN A 53 -2.82 2.65 24.01
CA GLN A 53 -3.44 1.54 24.74
C GLN A 53 -4.57 0.88 23.93
N ASP A 54 -5.39 1.67 23.24
CA ASP A 54 -6.50 1.17 22.43
C ASP A 54 -6.04 0.24 21.29
N VAL A 55 -4.90 0.52 20.68
CA VAL A 55 -4.31 -0.35 19.65
C VAL A 55 -3.85 -1.68 20.24
N ARG A 56 -3.23 -1.66 21.43
CA ARG A 56 -2.83 -2.89 22.13
C ARG A 56 -4.04 -3.72 22.56
N ASP A 57 -5.05 -3.08 23.14
CA ASP A 57 -6.28 -3.75 23.57
C ASP A 57 -6.99 -4.42 22.38
N ARG A 58 -7.12 -3.72 21.25
CA ARG A 58 -7.69 -4.27 20.00
C ARG A 58 -6.88 -5.47 19.50
N LEU A 59 -5.56 -5.40 19.55
CA LEU A 59 -4.68 -6.49 19.11
C LEU A 59 -4.76 -7.71 20.04
N GLU A 60 -4.79 -7.51 21.36
CA GLU A 60 -5.00 -8.59 22.33
C GLU A 60 -6.33 -9.30 22.11
N VAL A 61 -7.40 -8.52 21.96
CA VAL A 61 -8.76 -9.05 21.76
C VAL A 61 -8.87 -9.81 20.44
N SER A 62 -8.39 -9.24 19.33
CA SER A 62 -8.54 -9.86 18.01
C SER A 62 -7.67 -11.10 17.82
N THR A 63 -6.55 -11.21 18.55
CA THR A 63 -5.61 -12.35 18.43
C THR A 63 -5.65 -13.32 19.61
N SER A 64 -6.41 -13.00 20.66
CA SER A 64 -6.43 -13.75 21.93
C SER A 64 -5.03 -14.03 22.49
N THR A 65 -4.11 -13.09 22.30
CA THR A 65 -2.68 -13.21 22.66
C THR A 65 -2.31 -12.05 23.58
N SER A 66 -1.71 -12.33 24.74
CA SER A 66 -1.20 -11.30 25.66
C SER A 66 0.00 -10.57 25.05
N LEU A 67 0.13 -9.24 25.16
CA LEU A 67 1.25 -8.52 24.52
C LEU A 67 2.37 -8.15 25.50
N GLU A 68 2.82 -9.12 26.31
CA GLU A 68 3.84 -8.89 27.35
C GLU A 68 5.28 -9.02 26.82
N SER A 69 5.47 -9.68 25.68
CA SER A 69 6.79 -9.93 25.10
C SER A 69 6.82 -9.78 23.57
N ILE A 70 8.02 -9.66 23.01
CA ILE A 70 8.21 -9.66 21.56
C ILE A 70 7.84 -11.01 20.92
N THR A 71 7.87 -12.11 21.69
CA THR A 71 7.42 -13.42 21.21
C THR A 71 5.91 -13.40 21.01
N ASP A 72 5.19 -12.81 21.95
CA ASP A 72 3.74 -12.71 21.85
C ASP A 72 3.32 -11.76 20.73
N LEU A 73 4.04 -10.65 20.53
CA LEU A 73 3.82 -9.79 19.36
C LEU A 73 4.01 -10.55 18.04
N ARG A 74 5.05 -11.38 17.91
CA ARG A 74 5.23 -12.23 16.72
C ARG A 74 4.04 -13.17 16.53
N GLN A 75 3.58 -13.80 17.61
CA GLN A 75 2.44 -14.69 17.58
C GLN A 75 1.15 -13.96 17.19
N ALA A 76 0.89 -12.78 17.76
CA ALA A 76 -0.26 -11.96 17.44
C ALA A 76 -0.27 -11.58 15.95
N VAL A 77 0.86 -11.10 15.41
CA VAL A 77 0.96 -10.77 13.97
C VAL A 77 0.76 -12.03 13.11
N ALA A 78 1.33 -13.18 13.46
CA ALA A 78 1.11 -14.43 12.73
C ALA A 78 -0.37 -14.87 12.74
N THR A 79 -1.06 -14.68 13.88
CA THR A 79 -2.51 -14.94 13.99
C THR A 79 -3.31 -14.02 13.06
N LEU A 80 -2.96 -12.73 12.98
CA LEU A 80 -3.61 -11.79 12.05
C LEU A 80 -3.42 -12.22 10.59
N PHE A 81 -2.19 -12.58 10.19
CA PHE A 81 -1.92 -13.04 8.83
C PHE A 81 -2.68 -14.33 8.49
N THR A 82 -2.78 -15.26 9.45
CA THR A 82 -3.59 -16.46 9.29
C THR A 82 -5.06 -16.10 9.05
N HIS A 83 -5.64 -15.24 9.91
CA HIS A 83 -7.02 -14.77 9.78
C HIS A 83 -7.28 -14.11 8.41
N PHE A 84 -6.44 -13.15 8.02
CA PHE A 84 -6.58 -12.44 6.76
C PHE A 84 -6.42 -13.38 5.56
N LYS A 85 -5.41 -14.26 5.56
CA LYS A 85 -5.17 -15.18 4.45
C LYS A 85 -6.29 -16.20 4.29
N THR A 86 -6.83 -16.74 5.39
CA THR A 86 -7.99 -17.63 5.37
C THR A 86 -9.24 -16.95 4.81
N ASN A 87 -9.36 -15.63 4.96
CA ASN A 87 -10.46 -14.83 4.43
C ASN A 87 -10.12 -14.14 3.09
N ASN A 88 -9.27 -14.76 2.26
CA ASN A 88 -8.94 -14.32 0.90
C ASN A 88 -8.19 -12.98 0.81
N ALA A 89 -7.43 -12.58 1.84
CA ALA A 89 -6.60 -11.38 1.73
C ALA A 89 -5.51 -11.55 0.66
N LYS A 90 -5.29 -10.49 -0.12
CA LYS A 90 -4.35 -10.48 -1.25
C LYS A 90 -3.16 -9.54 -1.09
N ALA A 91 -3.14 -8.69 -0.07
CA ALA A 91 -2.02 -7.80 0.21
C ALA A 91 -1.98 -7.35 1.67
N CYS A 92 -0.83 -6.81 2.08
CA CYS A 92 -0.73 -5.86 3.18
C CYS A 92 -0.55 -4.46 2.62
N ALA A 93 -0.95 -3.43 3.37
CA ALA A 93 -0.76 -2.03 2.99
C ALA A 93 -0.32 -1.16 4.17
N ILE A 94 0.48 -0.13 3.87
CA ILE A 94 0.95 0.85 4.86
C ILE A 94 1.24 2.21 4.25
N SER A 95 0.87 3.29 4.95
CA SER A 95 1.38 4.63 4.65
C SER A 95 2.59 4.97 5.52
N LEU A 96 3.68 5.44 4.91
CA LEU A 96 4.96 5.66 5.57
C LEU A 96 5.36 7.14 5.54
N PRO A 97 5.86 7.71 6.66
CA PRO A 97 6.38 9.06 6.65
C PRO A 97 7.72 9.17 5.93
N PRO A 98 8.10 10.36 5.41
CA PRO A 98 9.37 10.58 4.72
C PRO A 98 10.61 10.15 5.52
N SER A 99 10.53 10.22 6.85
CA SER A 99 11.61 9.90 7.78
C SER A 99 11.72 8.42 8.12
N PHE A 100 10.79 7.57 7.66
CA PHE A 100 10.85 6.15 7.96
C PHE A 100 11.91 5.46 7.12
N SER A 101 12.81 4.75 7.81
CA SER A 101 13.89 3.97 7.21
C SER A 101 13.84 2.57 7.84
N PRO A 102 13.30 1.56 7.14
CA PRO A 102 13.22 0.20 7.66
C PRO A 102 14.61 -0.39 7.82
N SER A 103 14.88 -0.94 9.00
CA SER A 103 16.14 -1.62 9.32
C SER A 103 15.89 -2.76 10.28
N THR A 104 16.78 -3.74 10.30
CA THR A 104 16.76 -4.80 11.31
C THR A 104 16.91 -4.22 12.72
N ILE A 105 16.18 -4.79 13.68
CA ILE A 105 16.25 -4.45 15.10
C ILE A 105 16.47 -5.73 15.89
N SER A 106 17.50 -5.76 16.73
CA SER A 106 17.79 -6.94 17.54
C SER A 106 16.70 -7.22 18.57
N ASP A 107 16.47 -8.49 18.89
CA ASP A 107 15.49 -8.91 19.90
C ASP A 107 15.73 -8.24 21.26
N GLY A 108 16.97 -8.01 21.66
CA GLY A 108 17.30 -7.29 22.89
C GLY A 108 16.85 -5.83 22.85
N ARG A 109 17.09 -5.13 21.73
CA ARG A 109 16.64 -3.73 21.54
C ARG A 109 15.12 -3.65 21.52
N ALA A 110 14.45 -4.58 20.82
CA ALA A 110 13.00 -4.66 20.70
C ALA A 110 12.33 -4.96 22.04
N LYS A 111 12.84 -5.92 22.82
CA LYS A 111 12.35 -6.23 24.18
C LYS A 111 12.38 -4.99 25.08
N ASN A 112 13.49 -4.27 25.08
CA ASN A 112 13.62 -3.05 25.86
C ASN A 112 12.64 -1.96 25.38
N ALA A 113 12.50 -1.77 24.06
CA ALA A 113 11.54 -0.83 23.48
C ALA A 113 10.09 -1.16 23.86
N LEU A 114 9.68 -2.42 23.74
CA LEU A 114 8.36 -2.87 24.14
C LEU A 114 8.11 -2.63 25.63
N GLN A 115 9.06 -2.97 26.51
CA GLN A 115 8.91 -2.72 27.95
C GLN A 115 8.68 -1.23 28.26
N GLN A 116 9.40 -0.33 27.59
CA GLN A 116 9.19 1.11 27.76
C GLN A 116 7.81 1.55 27.25
N ILE A 117 7.35 1.02 26.12
CA ILE A 117 6.02 1.27 25.58
C ILE A 117 4.92 0.76 26.52
N LEU A 118 5.04 -0.45 27.06
CA LEU A 118 4.05 -1.01 27.99
C LEU A 118 3.97 -0.19 29.29
N THR A 119 5.10 0.37 29.74
CA THR A 119 5.17 1.16 30.98
C THR A 119 4.69 2.60 30.79
N LYS A 120 5.08 3.26 29.70
CA LYS A 120 4.91 4.71 29.49
C LYS A 120 3.91 5.06 28.38
N GLY A 121 3.43 4.09 27.61
CA GLY A 121 2.57 4.32 26.46
C GLY A 121 3.18 5.32 25.47
N THR A 122 2.39 6.32 25.10
CA THR A 122 2.80 7.40 24.17
C THR A 122 3.85 8.35 24.74
N GLU A 123 4.16 8.28 26.04
CA GLU A 123 5.22 9.07 26.70
C GLU A 123 6.58 8.36 26.69
N ALA A 124 6.68 7.17 26.10
CA ALA A 124 7.97 6.51 25.89
C ALA A 124 8.89 7.37 25.00
N ASP A 125 10.20 7.29 25.23
CA ASP A 125 11.18 8.03 24.42
C ASP A 125 11.06 7.63 22.93
N ALA A 126 11.19 8.64 22.05
CA ALA A 126 11.02 8.48 20.62
C ALA A 126 11.87 7.35 20.03
N SER A 127 13.09 7.15 20.55
CA SER A 127 13.96 6.06 20.09
C SER A 127 13.41 4.66 20.36
N HIS A 128 12.59 4.47 21.41
CA HIS A 128 11.90 3.20 21.68
C HIS A 128 10.72 3.01 20.74
N ILE A 129 9.93 4.06 20.51
CA ILE A 129 8.80 4.02 19.58
C ILE A 129 9.28 3.73 18.15
N GLU A 130 10.34 4.40 17.70
CA GLU A 130 10.95 4.17 16.39
C GLU A 130 11.54 2.76 16.25
N ALA A 131 12.26 2.27 17.27
CA ALA A 131 12.79 0.92 17.25
C ALA A 131 11.66 -0.12 17.18
N MET A 132 10.54 0.12 17.85
CA MET A 132 9.39 -0.78 17.82
C MET A 132 8.68 -0.74 16.46
N ALA A 133 8.55 0.45 15.85
CA ALA A 133 7.98 0.59 14.52
C ALA A 133 8.80 -0.17 13.46
N ARG A 134 10.13 -0.02 13.48
CA ARG A 134 11.01 -0.75 12.55
C ARG A 134 10.95 -2.26 12.77
N TRP A 135 10.95 -2.72 14.01
CA TRP A 135 10.83 -4.14 14.33
C TRP A 135 9.47 -4.72 13.89
N MET A 136 8.38 -3.97 14.10
CA MET A 136 7.03 -4.40 13.69
C MET A 136 6.91 -4.46 12.17
N PHE A 137 7.36 -3.43 11.46
CA PHE A 137 7.41 -3.42 9.99
C PHE A 137 8.21 -4.60 9.44
N TRP A 138 9.37 -4.90 10.03
CA TRP A 138 10.19 -6.04 9.62
C TRP A 138 9.48 -7.38 9.88
N THR A 139 8.83 -7.52 11.03
CA THR A 139 8.08 -8.73 11.41
C THR A 139 6.89 -8.95 10.47
N ILE A 140 6.17 -7.89 10.10
CA ILE A 140 5.09 -7.93 9.10
C ILE A 140 5.64 -8.35 7.74
N THR A 141 6.80 -7.80 7.33
CA THR A 141 7.42 -8.18 6.04
C THR A 141 7.81 -9.67 6.02
N GLN A 142 8.28 -10.23 7.13
CA GLN A 142 8.53 -11.68 7.26
C GLN A 142 7.24 -12.52 7.12
N GLN A 143 6.11 -12.00 7.59
CA GLN A 143 4.82 -12.66 7.41
C GLN A 143 4.31 -12.52 5.97
N CYS A 144 4.53 -11.38 5.31
CA CYS A 144 4.29 -11.22 3.87
C CYS A 144 5.07 -12.26 3.06
N GLU A 145 6.35 -12.49 3.38
CA GLU A 145 7.16 -13.54 2.76
C GLU A 145 6.58 -14.94 3.00
N THR A 146 6.25 -15.26 4.25
CA THR A 146 5.71 -16.56 4.65
C THR A 146 4.38 -16.88 3.95
N HIS A 147 3.50 -15.88 3.82
CA HIS A 147 2.16 -16.04 3.25
C HIS A 147 2.05 -15.67 1.77
N GLN A 148 3.19 -15.35 1.13
CA GLN A 148 3.28 -14.92 -0.27
C GLN A 148 2.30 -13.78 -0.58
N LEU A 149 2.29 -12.77 0.28
CA LEU A 149 1.49 -11.56 0.11
C LEU A 149 2.39 -10.40 -0.32
N PRO A 150 2.03 -9.64 -1.36
CA PRO A 150 2.66 -8.35 -1.61
C PRO A 150 2.43 -7.38 -0.45
N PHE A 151 3.36 -6.46 -0.26
CA PHE A 151 3.28 -5.41 0.76
C PHE A 151 3.31 -4.03 0.10
N ASP A 152 2.14 -3.42 -0.01
CA ASP A 152 1.94 -2.11 -0.62
C ASP A 152 2.51 -1.01 0.27
N LEU A 153 3.44 -0.22 -0.29
CA LEU A 153 4.10 0.88 0.41
C LEU A 153 3.67 2.23 -0.17
N MET A 154 2.92 3.01 0.61
CA MET A 154 2.50 4.36 0.26
C MET A 154 3.42 5.37 0.96
N ILE A 155 4.45 5.83 0.25
CA ILE A 155 5.61 6.52 0.84
C ILE A 155 5.48 8.04 0.71
N GLY A 156 5.60 8.74 1.85
CA GLY A 156 5.89 10.18 1.89
C GLY A 156 4.93 11.04 2.71
N VAL A 157 3.98 10.47 3.48
CA VAL A 157 2.96 11.28 4.17
C VAL A 157 3.41 11.77 5.55
N ASN A 158 3.23 13.06 5.83
CA ASN A 158 3.27 13.62 7.17
C ASN A 158 1.83 13.85 7.65
N ARG A 159 1.45 13.18 8.74
CA ARG A 159 0.13 13.31 9.32
C ARG A 159 -0.01 14.65 10.05
N ARG A 160 -1.19 15.27 9.98
CA ARG A 160 -1.59 16.47 10.73
C ARG A 160 -0.65 17.69 10.59
N VAL A 161 -0.09 17.91 9.40
CA VAL A 161 0.69 19.13 9.08
C VAL A 161 -0.16 20.39 9.19
N TYR A 162 -1.46 20.29 8.91
CA TYR A 162 -2.44 21.35 9.14
C TYR A 162 -3.44 20.96 10.24
N PRO A 163 -3.12 21.19 11.53
CA PRO A 163 -3.89 20.61 12.66
C PRO A 163 -5.34 21.09 12.76
N THR A 164 -5.65 22.27 12.20
CA THR A 164 -7.00 22.87 12.22
C THR A 164 -7.78 22.59 10.93
N GLY A 165 -7.25 21.74 10.04
CA GLY A 165 -7.94 21.33 8.83
C GLY A 165 -9.19 20.49 9.12
N VAL A 166 -10.01 20.29 8.09
CA VAL A 166 -11.21 19.46 8.16
C VAL A 166 -10.87 17.98 8.44
N PHE A 167 -11.88 17.18 8.81
CA PHE A 167 -11.72 15.73 8.94
C PHE A 167 -11.11 15.13 7.66
N GLN A 168 -10.05 14.32 7.81
CA GLN A 168 -9.25 13.74 6.73
C GLN A 168 -8.54 14.74 5.78
N GLY A 169 -8.55 16.04 6.10
CA GLY A 169 -7.91 17.11 5.30
C GLY A 169 -6.79 17.84 6.05
N GLN A 170 -5.96 17.10 6.78
CA GLN A 170 -4.91 17.66 7.66
C GLN A 170 -3.48 17.24 7.27
N ASP A 171 -3.34 16.23 6.41
CA ASP A 171 -2.06 15.59 6.11
C ASP A 171 -1.41 16.24 4.89
N LEU A 172 -0.09 16.40 4.91
CA LEU A 172 0.72 16.88 3.77
C LEU A 172 1.97 16.01 3.66
N TYR A 173 3.03 16.51 3.04
CA TYR A 173 4.26 15.76 2.83
C TYR A 173 5.49 16.68 2.81
N ASP A 174 6.62 16.09 3.18
CA ASP A 174 7.95 16.61 2.88
C ASP A 174 8.53 15.80 1.72
N SER A 175 8.83 16.46 0.60
CA SER A 175 9.33 15.77 -0.61
C SER A 175 10.78 15.29 -0.48
N ARG A 176 11.47 15.59 0.63
CA ARG A 176 12.85 15.16 0.90
C ARG A 176 12.87 13.72 1.42
N VAL A 177 12.48 12.79 0.55
CA VAL A 177 12.49 11.35 0.78
C VAL A 177 13.20 10.67 -0.39
N SER A 178 13.90 9.57 -0.10
CA SER A 178 14.50 8.72 -1.13
C SER A 178 14.23 7.24 -0.85
N LEU A 179 14.02 6.47 -1.91
CA LEU A 179 13.86 5.01 -1.85
C LEU A 179 15.14 4.28 -1.40
N ILE A 180 16.29 4.96 -1.37
CA ILE A 180 17.54 4.37 -0.83
C ILE A 180 17.39 3.97 0.64
N GLN A 181 16.51 4.65 1.39
CA GLN A 181 16.20 4.32 2.79
C GLN A 181 15.57 2.93 2.94
N TYR A 182 15.01 2.39 1.85
CA TYR A 182 14.34 1.09 1.82
C TYR A 182 15.23 -0.02 1.24
N GLN A 183 16.49 0.27 0.89
CA GLN A 183 17.38 -0.71 0.28
C GLN A 183 17.54 -1.98 1.14
N GLU A 184 17.58 -1.87 2.47
CA GLU A 184 17.77 -3.01 3.36
C GLU A 184 16.59 -4.00 3.25
N VAL A 185 15.35 -3.50 3.27
CA VAL A 185 14.16 -4.36 3.15
C VAL A 185 14.04 -4.96 1.75
N PHE A 186 14.33 -4.21 0.68
CA PHE A 186 14.26 -4.74 -0.68
C PHE A 186 15.28 -5.86 -0.91
N ASN A 187 16.48 -5.74 -0.34
CA ASN A 187 17.50 -6.79 -0.43
C ASN A 187 17.20 -7.99 0.46
N ALA A 188 16.64 -7.78 1.66
CA ALA A 188 16.39 -8.83 2.62
C ALA A 188 15.20 -9.74 2.24
N PHE A 189 14.23 -9.21 1.48
CA PHE A 189 13.00 -9.91 1.11
C PHE A 189 12.82 -10.00 -0.42
N PRO A 190 13.70 -10.73 -1.13
CA PRO A 190 13.66 -10.81 -2.60
C PRO A 190 12.40 -11.48 -3.14
N THR A 191 11.65 -12.21 -2.31
CA THR A 191 10.43 -12.95 -2.66
C THR A 191 9.15 -12.18 -2.35
N VAL A 192 9.22 -11.10 -1.55
CA VAL A 192 8.07 -10.22 -1.26
C VAL A 192 8.00 -9.18 -2.34
N THR A 193 6.89 -9.10 -3.07
CA THR A 193 6.67 -7.99 -4.00
C THR A 193 6.24 -6.74 -3.23
N PHE A 194 6.84 -5.61 -3.54
CA PHE A 194 6.52 -4.29 -2.99
C PHE A 194 5.90 -3.41 -4.08
N PRO A 195 4.57 -3.33 -4.17
CA PRO A 195 3.88 -2.30 -4.95
C PRO A 195 4.04 -0.94 -4.27
N ILE A 196 4.79 -0.02 -4.88
CA ILE A 196 5.14 1.26 -4.27
C ILE A 196 4.39 2.39 -4.96
N SER A 197 3.77 3.23 -4.12
CA SER A 197 3.21 4.51 -4.50
C SER A 197 4.00 5.63 -3.80
N VAL A 198 4.47 6.62 -4.54
CA VAL A 198 5.16 7.79 -3.98
C VAL A 198 4.23 9.01 -3.98
N LEU A 199 4.21 9.76 -2.88
CA LEU A 199 3.29 10.88 -2.71
C LEU A 199 3.68 12.10 -3.56
N ALA A 200 4.99 12.33 -3.74
CA ALA A 200 5.53 13.45 -4.51
C ALA A 200 6.02 12.98 -5.89
N SER A 201 5.51 13.56 -6.97
CA SER A 201 5.92 13.24 -8.35
C SER A 201 7.43 13.41 -8.59
N VAL A 202 8.12 14.28 -7.85
CA VAL A 202 9.60 14.40 -7.93
C VAL A 202 10.34 13.08 -7.60
N THR A 203 9.73 12.21 -6.80
CA THR A 203 10.26 10.89 -6.43
C THR A 203 9.90 9.82 -7.47
N ASN A 204 9.05 10.13 -8.46
CA ASN A 204 8.62 9.16 -9.47
C ASN A 204 9.78 8.63 -10.32
N GLN A 205 10.73 9.50 -10.69
CA GLN A 205 11.90 9.09 -11.45
C GLN A 205 12.72 8.06 -10.67
N GLU A 206 12.88 8.27 -9.36
CA GLU A 206 13.56 7.31 -8.49
C GLU A 206 12.77 6.00 -8.39
N LEU A 207 11.45 6.06 -8.21
CA LEU A 207 10.59 4.87 -8.24
C LEU A 207 10.74 4.07 -9.54
N ALA A 208 10.77 4.74 -10.69
CA ALA A 208 11.01 4.08 -11.98
C ALA A 208 12.40 3.41 -12.03
N SER A 209 13.44 4.05 -11.51
CA SER A 209 14.79 3.44 -11.41
C SER A 209 14.82 2.22 -10.48
N TYR A 210 14.17 2.28 -9.32
CA TYR A 210 14.12 1.13 -8.39
C TYR A 210 13.28 -0.01 -8.98
N ALA A 211 12.15 0.29 -9.62
CA ALA A 211 11.34 -0.72 -10.30
C ALA A 211 12.02 -1.28 -11.56
N TRP A 212 12.95 -0.56 -12.19
CA TRP A 212 13.81 -1.10 -13.23
C TRP A 212 14.81 -2.11 -12.65
N ILE A 213 15.47 -1.78 -11.53
CA ILE A 213 16.59 -2.57 -11.00
C ILE A 213 16.16 -3.71 -10.06
N PHE A 214 15.37 -3.42 -9.01
CA PHE A 214 15.00 -4.39 -7.99
C PHE A 214 13.86 -5.28 -8.47
N PRO A 215 14.03 -6.61 -8.59
CA PRO A 215 12.98 -7.51 -9.12
C PRO A 215 11.66 -7.43 -8.36
N ASN A 216 11.72 -7.17 -7.06
CA ASN A 216 10.58 -7.10 -6.16
C ASN A 216 9.95 -5.70 -6.02
N VAL A 217 10.49 -4.66 -6.64
CA VAL A 217 9.86 -3.32 -6.62
C VAL A 217 8.96 -3.14 -7.84
N VAL A 218 7.68 -2.87 -7.61
CA VAL A 218 6.65 -2.66 -8.63
C VAL A 218 6.10 -1.24 -8.50
N THR A 219 5.94 -0.53 -9.63
CA THR A 219 5.27 0.78 -9.58
C THR A 219 3.77 0.59 -9.38
N HIS A 220 3.17 1.34 -8.46
CA HIS A 220 1.78 1.17 -8.09
C HIS A 220 1.04 2.51 -8.15
N GLY A 221 0.20 2.70 -9.18
CA GLY A 221 -0.73 3.82 -9.30
C GLY A 221 -0.13 5.22 -9.17
N HIS A 222 -0.99 6.18 -8.80
CA HIS A 222 -0.64 7.59 -8.62
C HIS A 222 -1.35 8.12 -7.38
N TRP A 223 -0.60 8.41 -6.33
CA TRP A 223 -1.16 8.56 -5.00
C TRP A 223 -1.52 10.00 -4.65
N TRP A 224 -2.75 10.18 -4.17
CA TRP A 224 -3.21 11.36 -3.45
C TRP A 224 -2.87 12.70 -4.12
N TYR A 225 -1.88 13.46 -3.64
CA TYR A 225 -1.51 14.75 -4.22
C TYR A 225 -0.90 14.65 -5.63
N SER A 226 -0.27 13.53 -5.96
CA SER A 226 0.20 13.22 -7.32
C SER A 226 -0.91 12.68 -8.22
N ASN A 227 -2.12 12.46 -7.69
CA ASN A 227 -3.27 11.96 -8.46
C ASN A 227 -3.99 13.08 -9.22
N THR A 228 -3.25 13.83 -10.03
CA THR A 228 -3.77 14.89 -10.91
C THR A 228 -3.25 14.71 -12.32
N PRO A 229 -3.99 15.15 -13.37
CA PRO A 229 -3.62 14.86 -14.75
C PRO A 229 -2.19 15.26 -15.14
N THR A 230 -1.71 16.41 -14.65
CA THR A 230 -0.36 16.92 -14.94
C THR A 230 0.74 15.96 -14.49
N PHE A 231 0.66 15.46 -13.24
CA PHE A 231 1.66 14.54 -12.71
C PHE A 231 1.46 13.13 -13.24
N ILE A 232 0.22 12.65 -13.38
CA ILE A 232 -0.07 11.32 -13.92
C ILE A 232 0.48 11.17 -15.33
N GLU A 233 0.30 12.17 -16.20
CA GLU A 233 0.79 12.10 -17.58
C GLU A 233 2.32 12.01 -17.63
N HIS A 234 3.00 12.87 -16.87
CA HIS A 234 4.46 12.86 -16.76
C HIS A 234 4.98 11.53 -16.20
N ASP A 235 4.40 11.08 -15.09
CA ASP A 235 4.84 9.90 -14.36
C ASP A 235 4.58 8.61 -15.18
N THR A 236 3.41 8.51 -15.81
CA THR A 236 3.03 7.37 -16.65
C THR A 236 3.96 7.26 -17.87
N ALA A 237 4.23 8.37 -18.55
CA ALA A 237 5.14 8.37 -19.70
C ALA A 237 6.54 7.87 -19.33
N ALA A 238 7.09 8.35 -18.21
CA ALA A 238 8.40 7.94 -17.72
C ALA A 238 8.44 6.44 -17.34
N ARG A 239 7.40 5.92 -16.68
CA ARG A 239 7.35 4.52 -16.25
C ARG A 239 7.21 3.56 -17.42
N LEU A 240 6.30 3.83 -18.36
CA LEU A 240 6.06 2.93 -19.50
C LEU A 240 7.29 2.80 -20.41
N GLU A 241 8.17 3.82 -20.44
CA GLU A 241 9.40 3.80 -21.24
C GLU A 241 10.53 2.99 -20.59
N ALA A 242 10.64 2.98 -19.26
CA ALA A 242 11.81 2.46 -18.56
C ALA A 242 11.55 1.16 -17.77
N VAL A 243 10.37 1.03 -17.16
CA VAL A 243 10.07 -0.09 -16.26
C VAL A 243 9.57 -1.29 -17.07
N PRO A 244 9.97 -2.53 -16.76
CA PRO A 244 9.40 -3.72 -17.41
C PRO A 244 7.86 -3.70 -17.36
N GLN A 245 7.20 -4.06 -18.46
CA GLN A 245 5.74 -4.00 -18.56
C GLN A 245 5.02 -4.83 -17.49
N THR A 246 5.66 -5.88 -16.95
CA THR A 246 5.12 -6.78 -15.93
C THR A 246 5.22 -6.23 -14.50
N LYS A 247 5.79 -5.02 -14.32
CA LYS A 247 6.09 -4.42 -13.01
C LYS A 247 5.42 -3.07 -12.82
N GLN A 248 4.24 -2.91 -13.43
CA GLN A 248 3.53 -1.64 -13.47
C GLN A 248 2.04 -1.84 -13.26
N ILE A 249 1.55 -1.48 -12.08
CA ILE A 249 0.12 -1.38 -11.82
C ILE A 249 -0.29 0.05 -12.13
N GLY A 250 -1.11 0.23 -13.15
CA GLY A 250 -1.38 1.55 -13.72
C GLY A 250 -2.11 2.49 -12.76
N TYR A 251 -3.14 2.00 -12.06
CA TYR A 251 -4.00 2.87 -11.27
C TYR A 251 -4.84 2.11 -10.22
N TYR A 252 -5.13 2.79 -9.13
CA TYR A 252 -6.12 2.40 -8.13
C TYR A 252 -6.94 3.64 -7.74
N SER A 253 -8.16 3.45 -7.27
CA SER A 253 -9.09 4.57 -7.05
C SER A 253 -8.87 5.32 -5.74
N ASP A 254 -8.35 4.66 -4.69
CA ASP A 254 -8.28 5.22 -3.33
C ASP A 254 -9.63 5.84 -2.95
N MET A 255 -10.70 5.08 -3.19
CA MET A 255 -12.07 5.55 -3.06
C MET A 255 -12.63 5.19 -1.69
N TYR A 256 -13.29 6.16 -1.07
CA TYR A 256 -14.08 5.89 0.14
C TYR A 256 -15.51 5.38 -0.17
N LYS A 257 -16.00 5.66 -1.39
CA LYS A 257 -17.32 5.26 -1.90
C LYS A 257 -17.21 4.85 -3.37
N LEU A 258 -18.01 3.86 -3.78
CA LEU A 258 -17.92 3.21 -5.10
C LEU A 258 -18.07 4.20 -6.26
N GLU A 259 -18.90 5.23 -6.10
CA GLU A 259 -19.18 6.23 -7.13
C GLU A 259 -17.94 7.04 -7.54
N PHE A 260 -16.89 7.06 -6.71
CA PHE A 260 -15.64 7.75 -7.03
C PHE A 260 -14.70 6.94 -7.93
N ALA A 261 -14.89 5.63 -8.08
CA ALA A 261 -14.02 4.84 -8.95
C ALA A 261 -14.13 5.28 -10.41
N LEU A 262 -15.34 5.27 -10.97
CA LEU A 262 -15.55 5.56 -12.39
C LEU A 262 -14.95 6.90 -12.86
N PRO A 263 -15.17 8.05 -12.19
CA PRO A 263 -14.56 9.31 -12.63
C PRO A 263 -13.03 9.28 -12.53
N LYS A 264 -12.44 8.71 -11.47
CA LYS A 264 -10.98 8.62 -11.31
C LYS A 264 -10.35 7.69 -12.36
N PHE A 265 -10.90 6.50 -12.57
CA PHE A 265 -10.44 5.58 -13.62
C PHE A 265 -10.65 6.15 -15.03
N ARG A 266 -11.72 6.91 -15.29
CA ARG A 266 -11.89 7.61 -16.58
C ARG A 266 -10.83 8.68 -16.81
N MET A 267 -10.47 9.43 -15.77
CA MET A 267 -9.37 10.38 -15.83
C MET A 267 -8.07 9.67 -16.21
N TYR A 268 -7.70 8.62 -15.47
CA TYR A 268 -6.48 7.85 -15.74
C TYR A 268 -6.49 7.24 -17.15
N LYS A 269 -7.58 6.57 -17.56
CA LYS A 269 -7.68 5.97 -18.89
C LYS A 269 -7.49 6.97 -20.03
N ARG A 270 -8.02 8.19 -19.91
CA ARG A 270 -7.78 9.26 -20.91
C ARG A 270 -6.31 9.63 -21.03
N ILE A 271 -5.61 9.72 -19.88
CA ILE A 271 -4.19 10.04 -19.84
C ILE A 271 -3.36 8.89 -20.40
N LEU A 272 -3.64 7.66 -19.98
CA LEU A 272 -2.97 6.46 -20.49
C LEU A 272 -3.17 6.33 -22.01
N SER A 273 -4.39 6.51 -22.51
CA SER A 273 -4.67 6.50 -23.96
C SER A 273 -3.87 7.57 -24.71
N LYS A 274 -3.75 8.78 -24.16
CA LYS A 274 -2.92 9.84 -24.74
C LYS A 274 -1.45 9.41 -24.83
N VAL A 275 -0.88 8.94 -23.72
CA VAL A 275 0.52 8.51 -23.65
C VAL A 275 0.79 7.34 -24.62
N LEU A 276 -0.11 6.35 -24.68
CA LEU A 276 0.01 5.22 -25.60
C LEU A 276 -0.08 5.66 -27.07
N ALA A 277 -1.02 6.55 -27.41
CA ALA A 277 -1.16 7.05 -28.77
C ALA A 277 0.07 7.85 -29.21
N GLU A 278 0.52 8.82 -28.40
CA GLU A 278 1.65 9.68 -28.73
C GLU A 278 2.97 8.88 -28.73
N ARG A 279 3.29 8.20 -27.63
CA ARG A 279 4.62 7.63 -27.41
C ARG A 279 4.83 6.25 -28.01
N TYR A 280 3.78 5.53 -28.38
CA TYR A 280 3.89 4.15 -28.88
C TYR A 280 3.33 4.01 -30.29
N VAL A 281 2.10 4.48 -30.52
CA VAL A 281 1.50 4.40 -31.85
C VAL A 281 2.19 5.37 -32.82
N ILE A 282 2.28 6.65 -32.47
CA ILE A 282 2.88 7.67 -33.34
C ILE A 282 4.41 7.57 -33.32
N ASP A 283 5.04 7.76 -32.15
CA ASP A 283 6.50 7.88 -32.05
C ASP A 283 7.25 6.56 -32.38
N ARG A 284 6.62 5.40 -32.11
CA ARG A 284 7.24 4.07 -32.26
C ARG A 284 6.55 3.17 -33.29
N ASN A 285 5.57 3.71 -34.03
CA ASN A 285 4.84 3.01 -35.09
C ASN A 285 4.21 1.67 -34.64
N TRP A 286 3.72 1.58 -33.40
CA TRP A 286 2.94 0.43 -32.96
C TRP A 286 1.55 0.45 -33.60
N SER A 287 0.97 -0.73 -33.80
CA SER A 287 -0.47 -0.82 -34.09
C SER A 287 -1.28 -0.38 -32.86
N GLU A 288 -2.46 0.18 -33.10
CA GLU A 288 -3.42 0.51 -32.04
C GLU A 288 -3.73 -0.72 -31.18
N GLN A 289 -3.94 -1.88 -31.82
CA GLN A 289 -4.20 -3.15 -31.13
C GLN A 289 -3.10 -3.50 -30.11
N ARG A 290 -1.83 -3.38 -30.50
CA ARG A 290 -0.70 -3.64 -29.59
C ARG A 290 -0.67 -2.64 -28.43
N ALA A 291 -0.99 -1.37 -28.68
CA ALA A 291 -1.05 -0.36 -27.63
C ALA A 291 -2.19 -0.63 -26.64
N ILE A 292 -3.35 -1.10 -27.13
CA ILE A 292 -4.50 -1.52 -26.29
C ILE A 292 -4.15 -2.73 -25.43
N GLU A 293 -3.46 -3.73 -26.00
CA GLU A 293 -2.98 -4.90 -25.27
C GLU A 293 -2.01 -4.49 -24.15
N PHE A 294 -1.07 -3.59 -24.45
CA PHE A 294 -0.16 -3.05 -23.45
C PHE A 294 -0.92 -2.28 -22.35
N GLY A 295 -1.86 -1.41 -22.72
CA GLY A 295 -2.73 -0.73 -21.74
C GLY A 295 -3.54 -1.69 -20.87
N SER A 296 -3.99 -2.81 -21.43
CA SER A 296 -4.72 -3.86 -20.69
C SER A 296 -3.85 -4.59 -19.67
N ILE A 297 -2.59 -4.87 -20.01
CA ILE A 297 -1.60 -5.43 -19.07
C ILE A 297 -1.42 -4.48 -17.87
N ILE A 298 -1.26 -3.18 -18.14
CA ILE A 298 -1.04 -2.14 -17.12
C ILE A 298 -2.27 -1.94 -16.23
N LEU A 299 -3.48 -1.99 -16.79
CA LEU A 299 -4.73 -1.78 -16.06
C LEU A 299 -5.22 -3.02 -15.30
N ARG A 300 -4.94 -4.23 -15.80
CA ARG A 300 -5.52 -5.47 -15.28
C ARG A 300 -4.55 -6.63 -15.18
N GLY A 301 -3.83 -6.99 -16.25
CA GLY A 301 -3.02 -8.22 -16.26
C GLY A 301 -1.95 -8.26 -15.15
N ASN A 302 -1.34 -7.12 -14.83
CA ASN A 302 -0.39 -7.03 -13.72
C ASN A 302 -1.05 -7.11 -12.35
N VAL A 303 -2.30 -6.68 -12.21
CA VAL A 303 -3.05 -6.84 -10.95
C VAL A 303 -3.30 -8.33 -10.69
N GLU A 304 -3.76 -9.06 -11.70
CA GLU A 304 -3.95 -10.52 -11.64
C GLU A 304 -2.67 -11.25 -11.25
N THR A 305 -1.54 -10.88 -11.86
CA THR A 305 -0.26 -11.55 -11.61
C THR A 305 0.35 -11.19 -10.26
N VAL A 306 0.32 -9.90 -9.86
CA VAL A 306 0.97 -9.43 -8.63
C VAL A 306 0.19 -9.85 -7.39
N PHE A 307 -1.14 -9.87 -7.47
CA PHE A 307 -2.01 -10.16 -6.34
C PHE A 307 -2.67 -11.54 -6.41
N ASP A 308 -2.36 -12.36 -7.43
CA ASP A 308 -2.87 -13.74 -7.61
C ASP A 308 -4.41 -13.78 -7.56
N ILE A 309 -5.06 -13.02 -8.43
CA ILE A 309 -6.53 -12.94 -8.57
C ILE A 309 -7.01 -13.37 -9.96
#